data_AF-A0A829D2Q0-F1
#
_entry.id   AF-A0A829D2Q0-F1
#
_cell.length_a   1.000
_cell.length_b   1.000
_cell.length_c   1.000
_cell.angle_alpha   90.00
_cell.angle_beta   90.00
_cell.angle_gamma   90.00
#
_symmetry.space_group_name_H-M   'P 1'
#
loop_
_entity.id
_entity.type
_entity.pdbx_description
1 polymer ?
#
loop_
_entity_poly.entity_id
_entity_poly.type
_entity_poly.pdbx_seq_one_letter_code
_entity_poly.pdbx_strand_id
1 'polypeptide(L)'
;MFSANNLYDVISSLFSEMNLFYAHAAGVGTGIVMAITKLYTGRKDEFSKAYGTILLSVSIFLMANNRVIFPQQTDPRLLKDSLFLGIYFGLVLYASAAVLVCMMFILDRLQNPWYYCKRLTAIIPLALTAAFFLPGTIYICFCDSVAILITLYTSGWSIYKIRSSQKSNVFFNFPFITLAITSSLILDLTGTVIQSTKMLMFSELIPGFMIAYTTLIERFFPILFSKAYGESNKVLMDQELTDFSDDDLLESE
;
A
#
# COMPACT_ATOMS: atom_id res chain seq x y z
N MET A 1 1.35 8.87 39.57
CA MET A 1 0.72 7.54 39.41
C MET A 1 -0.30 7.63 38.28
N PHE A 2 0.06 7.19 37.07
CA PHE A 2 -0.92 6.92 36.02
C PHE A 2 -1.63 5.63 36.41
N SER A 3 -2.86 5.72 36.91
CA SER A 3 -3.70 4.55 37.18
C SER A 3 -3.99 3.83 35.86
N ALA A 4 -3.89 2.50 35.83
CA ALA A 4 -4.24 1.68 34.67
C ALA A 4 -5.67 1.97 34.16
N ASN A 5 -6.57 2.40 35.04
CA ASN A 5 -7.94 2.78 34.68
C ASN A 5 -7.98 4.07 33.84
N ASN A 6 -7.12 5.06 34.13
CA ASN A 6 -7.04 6.28 33.32
C ASN A 6 -6.47 5.99 31.92
N LEU A 7 -5.55 5.02 31.83
CA LEU A 7 -4.95 4.63 30.55
C LEU A 7 -5.96 3.82 29.72
N TYR A 8 -6.73 2.93 30.36
CA TYR A 8 -7.85 2.23 29.73
C TYR A 8 -8.94 3.19 29.26
N ASP A 9 -9.33 4.18 30.06
CA ASP A 9 -10.34 5.17 29.67
C ASP A 9 -9.85 6.11 28.56
N VAL A 10 -8.57 6.48 28.58
CA VAL A 10 -7.95 7.26 27.49
C VAL A 10 -7.85 6.43 26.21
N ILE A 11 -7.45 5.16 26.28
CA ILE A 11 -7.45 4.24 25.14
C ILE A 11 -8.87 4.04 24.62
N SER A 12 -9.84 3.76 25.50
CA SER A 12 -11.25 3.58 25.15
C SER A 12 -11.83 4.82 24.46
N SER A 13 -11.49 6.01 24.95
CA SER A 13 -11.86 7.28 24.33
C SER A 13 -11.19 7.50 22.97
N LEU A 14 -9.88 7.25 22.85
CA LEU A 14 -9.13 7.34 21.58
C LEU A 14 -9.59 6.33 20.52
N PHE A 15 -9.95 5.13 20.94
CA PHE A 15 -10.47 4.05 20.08
C PHE A 15 -12.00 4.00 20.04
N SER A 16 -12.67 5.08 20.44
CA SER A 16 -14.11 5.24 20.18
C SER A 16 -14.38 5.09 18.67
N GLU A 17 -15.48 4.44 18.32
CA GLU A 17 -15.87 4.18 16.92
C GLU A 17 -15.83 5.45 16.05
N MET A 18 -16.18 6.59 16.64
CA MET A 18 -16.16 7.89 15.98
C MET A 18 -14.74 8.39 15.67
N ASN A 19 -13.79 8.23 16.59
CA ASN A 19 -12.39 8.64 16.38
C ASN A 19 -11.71 7.74 15.35
N LEU A 20 -12.03 6.45 15.39
CA LEU A 20 -11.55 5.44 14.46
C LEU A 20 -12.08 5.69 13.04
N PHE A 21 -13.33 6.13 12.92
CA PHE A 21 -13.91 6.63 11.68
C PHE A 21 -13.16 7.84 11.13
N TYR A 22 -12.93 8.89 11.94
CA TYR A 22 -12.21 10.08 11.48
C TYR A 22 -10.77 9.76 11.08
N ALA A 23 -10.08 8.90 11.83
CA ALA A 23 -8.73 8.45 11.50
C ALA A 23 -8.69 7.69 10.16
N HIS A 24 -9.65 6.79 9.95
CA HIS A 24 -9.79 6.07 8.68
C HIS A 24 -10.09 7.03 7.52
N ALA A 25 -11.09 7.91 7.66
CA ALA A 25 -11.46 8.88 6.63
C ALA A 25 -10.31 9.83 6.29
N ALA A 26 -9.56 10.29 7.28
CA ALA A 26 -8.36 11.10 7.08
C ALA A 26 -7.26 10.32 6.33
N GLY A 27 -7.05 9.03 6.65
CA GLY A 27 -6.12 8.16 5.93
C GLY A 27 -6.53 7.97 4.46
N VAL A 28 -7.81 7.67 4.21
CA VAL A 28 -8.34 7.52 2.84
C VAL A 28 -8.21 8.83 2.06
N GLY A 29 -8.62 9.95 2.65
CA GLY A 29 -8.55 11.28 2.03
C GLY A 29 -7.13 11.70 1.69
N THR A 30 -6.18 11.52 2.61
CA THR A 30 -4.76 11.80 2.34
C THR A 30 -4.21 10.90 1.25
N GLY A 31 -4.59 9.62 1.21
CA GLY A 31 -4.26 8.70 0.12
C GLY A 31 -4.73 9.16 -1.25
N ILE A 32 -5.99 9.64 -1.36
CA ILE A 32 -6.53 10.17 -2.63
C ILE A 32 -5.77 11.41 -3.08
N VAL A 33 -5.57 12.38 -2.19
CA VAL A 33 -4.85 13.62 -2.51
C VAL A 33 -3.42 13.33 -2.96
N MET A 34 -2.72 12.44 -2.25
CA MET A 34 -1.36 12.03 -2.59
C MET A 34 -1.31 11.27 -3.91
N ALA A 35 -2.27 10.36 -4.16
CA ALA A 35 -2.38 9.64 -5.42
C ALA A 35 -2.53 10.59 -6.61
N ILE A 36 -3.46 11.55 -6.52
CA ILE A 36 -3.67 12.57 -7.55
C ILE A 36 -2.39 13.37 -7.75
N THR A 37 -1.77 13.85 -6.67
CA THR A 37 -0.53 14.62 -6.74
C THR A 37 0.58 13.85 -7.45
N LYS A 38 0.73 12.55 -7.16
CA LYS A 38 1.74 11.70 -7.81
C LYS A 38 1.44 11.42 -9.27
N LEU A 39 0.18 11.26 -9.64
CA LEU A 39 -0.23 11.06 -11.04
C LEU A 39 -0.05 12.33 -11.89
N TYR A 40 -0.30 13.52 -11.32
CA TYR A 40 -0.15 14.79 -12.02
C TYR A 40 1.30 15.29 -12.05
N THR A 41 1.97 15.35 -10.90
CA THR A 41 3.33 15.89 -10.78
C THR A 41 4.39 14.90 -11.27
N GLY A 42 4.16 13.60 -11.08
CA GLY A 42 5.07 12.52 -11.49
C GLY A 42 5.04 12.19 -12.98
N ARG A 43 4.66 13.11 -13.86
CA ARG A 43 4.50 12.85 -15.31
C ARG A 43 5.77 12.32 -15.98
N LYS A 44 6.94 12.63 -15.42
CA LYS A 44 8.25 12.16 -15.88
C LYS A 44 8.77 10.92 -15.13
N ASP A 45 8.24 10.63 -13.94
CA ASP A 45 8.70 9.53 -13.09
C ASP A 45 7.75 8.34 -13.15
N GLU A 46 8.18 7.28 -13.83
CA GLU A 46 7.41 6.05 -13.99
C GLU A 46 7.05 5.40 -12.64
N PHE A 47 7.93 5.50 -11.64
CA PHE A 47 7.65 5.02 -10.29
C PHE A 47 6.56 5.83 -9.58
N SER A 48 6.59 7.16 -9.69
CA SER A 48 5.57 8.03 -9.08
C SER A 48 4.18 7.73 -9.64
N LYS A 49 4.07 7.45 -10.94
CA LYS A 49 2.79 7.02 -11.56
C LYS A 49 2.31 5.69 -11.00
N ALA A 50 3.18 4.68 -10.97
CA ALA A 50 2.84 3.35 -10.45
C ALA A 50 2.40 3.44 -8.98
N TYR A 51 3.17 4.13 -8.15
CA TYR A 51 2.85 4.38 -6.75
C TYR A 51 1.53 5.13 -6.56
N GLY A 52 1.29 6.18 -7.35
CA GLY A 52 0.02 6.92 -7.35
C GLY A 52 -1.19 6.03 -7.66
N THR A 53 -1.09 5.10 -8.62
CA THR A 53 -2.19 4.17 -8.90
C THR A 53 -2.47 3.18 -7.78
N ILE A 54 -1.44 2.75 -7.03
CA ILE A 54 -1.62 1.88 -5.86
C ILE A 54 -2.40 2.64 -4.79
N LEU A 55 -1.96 3.85 -4.44
CA LEU A 55 -2.64 4.69 -3.45
C LEU A 55 -4.08 4.97 -3.85
N LEU A 56 -4.32 5.30 -5.13
CA LEU A 56 -5.67 5.53 -5.63
C LEU A 56 -6.55 4.28 -5.50
N SER A 57 -6.02 3.11 -5.90
CA SER A 57 -6.75 1.85 -5.85
C SER A 57 -7.14 1.46 -4.43
N VAL A 58 -6.19 1.53 -3.49
CA VAL A 58 -6.45 1.20 -2.08
C VAL A 58 -7.42 2.22 -1.46
N SER A 59 -7.24 3.52 -1.71
CA SER A 59 -8.17 4.54 -1.20
C SER A 59 -9.59 4.39 -1.72
N ILE A 60 -9.77 4.11 -3.02
CA ILE A 60 -11.11 3.89 -3.59
C ILE A 60 -11.74 2.61 -3.01
N PHE A 61 -10.97 1.54 -2.87
CA PHE A 61 -11.42 0.30 -2.22
C PHE A 61 -11.91 0.54 -0.79
N LEU A 62 -11.13 1.27 0.02
CA LEU A 62 -11.49 1.59 1.40
C LEU A 62 -12.72 2.50 1.46
N MET A 63 -12.80 3.50 0.58
CA MET A 63 -13.96 4.40 0.48
C MET A 63 -15.24 3.66 0.07
N ALA A 64 -15.14 2.69 -0.85
CA ALA A 64 -16.27 1.90 -1.32
C ALA A 64 -16.79 0.91 -0.28
N ASN A 65 -16.01 0.65 0.77
CA ASN A 65 -16.43 -0.17 1.89
C ASN A 65 -17.21 0.66 2.91
N ASN A 66 -18.52 0.47 2.92
CA ASN A 66 -19.43 1.25 3.76
C ASN A 66 -19.40 0.85 5.25
N ARG A 67 -18.63 -0.17 5.66
CA ARG A 67 -18.69 -0.69 7.04
C ARG A 67 -18.04 0.21 8.07
N VAL A 68 -16.92 0.86 7.75
CA VAL A 68 -16.36 1.91 8.62
C VAL A 68 -17.37 3.07 8.77
N ILE A 69 -18.21 3.30 7.76
CA ILE A 69 -19.15 4.44 7.69
C ILE A 69 -20.52 4.11 8.35
N PHE A 70 -20.96 2.85 8.30
CA PHE A 70 -22.24 2.39 8.89
C PHE A 70 -22.10 0.97 9.46
N PRO A 71 -22.19 0.78 10.80
CA PRO A 71 -22.17 -0.54 11.39
C PRO A 71 -23.41 -1.33 10.97
N GLN A 72 -23.22 -2.42 10.22
CA GLN A 72 -24.30 -3.31 9.76
C GLN A 72 -24.15 -4.72 10.34
N GLN A 73 -25.27 -5.40 10.55
CA GLN A 73 -25.33 -6.74 11.15
C GLN A 73 -24.80 -7.86 10.22
N THR A 74 -24.87 -7.67 8.90
CA THR A 74 -24.46 -8.64 7.86
C THR A 74 -23.47 -8.01 6.88
N ASP A 75 -22.60 -8.82 6.24
CA ASP A 75 -21.55 -8.30 5.34
C ASP A 75 -22.19 -7.58 4.15
N PRO A 76 -22.01 -6.24 4.01
CA PRO A 76 -22.62 -5.48 2.93
C PRO A 76 -22.14 -5.91 1.55
N ARG A 77 -20.96 -6.54 1.46
CA ARG A 77 -20.42 -7.03 0.18
C ARG A 77 -21.27 -8.16 -0.38
N LEU A 78 -21.90 -8.97 0.48
CA LEU A 78 -22.82 -10.04 0.08
C LEU A 78 -24.16 -9.52 -0.42
N LEU A 79 -24.54 -8.29 -0.06
CA LEU A 79 -25.81 -7.66 -0.44
C LEU A 79 -25.69 -6.82 -1.72
N LYS A 80 -24.48 -6.58 -2.22
CA LYS A 80 -24.22 -5.77 -3.42
C LYS A 80 -24.16 -6.64 -4.67
N ASP A 81 -24.46 -6.02 -5.81
CA ASP A 81 -24.42 -6.68 -7.12
C ASP A 81 -23.03 -7.23 -7.47
N SER A 82 -22.98 -8.31 -8.26
CA SER A 82 -21.73 -8.93 -8.74
C SER A 82 -20.81 -7.94 -9.46
N LEU A 83 -21.36 -6.92 -10.11
CA LEU A 83 -20.59 -5.82 -10.73
C LEU A 83 -19.75 -5.07 -9.70
N PHE A 84 -20.38 -4.67 -8.59
CA PHE A 84 -19.69 -3.96 -7.52
C PHE A 84 -18.61 -4.86 -6.91
N LEU A 85 -18.96 -6.11 -6.60
CA LEU A 85 -18.04 -7.07 -5.99
C LEU A 85 -16.80 -7.30 -6.86
N GLY A 86 -17.02 -7.43 -8.18
CA GLY A 86 -15.96 -7.60 -9.16
C GLY A 86 -14.99 -6.44 -9.27
N ILE A 87 -15.51 -5.20 -9.34
CA ILE A 87 -14.68 -3.99 -9.35
C ILE A 87 -13.94 -3.85 -8.03
N TYR A 88 -14.63 -4.08 -6.91
CA TYR A 88 -14.09 -3.95 -5.56
C TYR A 88 -12.89 -4.88 -5.34
N PHE A 89 -13.03 -6.18 -5.55
CA PHE A 89 -11.92 -7.13 -5.40
C PHE A 89 -10.90 -7.01 -6.54
N GLY A 90 -11.30 -6.56 -7.73
CA GLY A 90 -10.38 -6.19 -8.80
C GLY A 90 -9.37 -5.12 -8.38
N LEU A 91 -9.82 -4.08 -7.65
CA LEU A 91 -8.95 -3.04 -7.09
C LEU A 91 -8.03 -3.56 -5.99
N VAL A 92 -8.50 -4.47 -5.13
CA VAL A 92 -7.68 -5.12 -4.09
C VAL A 92 -6.57 -5.94 -4.73
N LEU A 93 -6.92 -6.82 -5.66
CA LEU A 93 -5.95 -7.68 -6.34
C LEU A 93 -4.96 -6.88 -7.18
N TYR A 94 -5.43 -5.83 -7.87
CA TYR A 94 -4.57 -4.90 -8.58
C TYR A 94 -3.56 -4.24 -7.62
N ALA A 95 -4.02 -3.69 -6.50
CA ALA A 95 -3.16 -3.04 -5.53
C ALA A 95 -2.11 -4.00 -4.96
N SER A 96 -2.50 -5.20 -4.54
CA SER A 96 -1.59 -6.22 -4.01
C SER A 96 -0.51 -6.62 -5.02
N ALA A 97 -0.88 -6.83 -6.29
CA ALA A 97 0.07 -7.16 -7.34
C ALA A 97 0.97 -5.97 -7.72
N ALA A 98 0.43 -4.75 -7.77
CA ALA A 98 1.19 -3.55 -8.09
C ALA A 98 2.20 -3.21 -6.97
N VAL A 99 1.87 -3.47 -5.69
CA VAL A 99 2.82 -3.34 -4.58
C VAL A 99 4.02 -4.28 -4.77
N LEU A 100 3.80 -5.53 -5.18
CA LEU A 100 4.90 -6.46 -5.51
C LEU A 100 5.81 -5.88 -6.59
N VAL A 101 5.23 -5.36 -7.69
CA VAL A 101 6.00 -4.74 -8.78
C VAL A 101 6.81 -3.53 -8.29
N CYS A 102 6.22 -2.66 -7.48
CA CYS A 102 6.92 -1.53 -6.88
C CYS A 102 8.06 -1.98 -5.96
N MET A 103 7.86 -3.03 -5.13
CA MET A 103 8.93 -3.60 -4.31
C MET A 103 10.06 -4.18 -5.15
N MET A 104 9.73 -4.86 -6.25
CA MET A 104 10.74 -5.38 -7.18
C MET A 104 11.56 -4.25 -7.82
N PHE A 105 10.93 -3.11 -8.11
CA PHE A 105 11.64 -1.93 -8.59
C PHE A 105 12.53 -1.28 -7.52
N ILE A 106 12.01 -1.10 -6.30
CA ILE A 106 12.75 -0.52 -5.16
C ILE A 106 13.99 -1.37 -4.81
N LEU A 107 13.87 -2.70 -4.90
CA LEU A 107 14.94 -3.65 -4.58
C LEU A 107 15.77 -4.08 -5.81
N ASP A 108 15.84 -3.23 -6.83
CA ASP A 108 16.73 -3.34 -8.00
C ASP A 108 16.53 -4.60 -8.87
N ARG A 109 15.35 -5.20 -8.86
CA ARG A 109 15.01 -6.35 -9.73
C ARG A 109 14.28 -5.94 -11.01
N LEU A 110 13.72 -4.74 -11.05
CA LEU A 110 12.93 -4.23 -12.17
C LEU A 110 13.37 -2.81 -12.52
N GLN A 111 13.35 -2.48 -13.82
CA GLN A 111 13.72 -1.14 -14.32
C GLN A 111 12.52 -0.22 -14.52
N ASN A 112 11.39 -0.72 -15.05
CA ASN A 112 10.22 0.11 -15.34
C ASN A 112 8.96 -0.45 -14.64
N PRO A 113 8.54 0.08 -13.47
CA PRO A 113 7.39 -0.42 -12.74
C PRO A 113 6.06 -0.06 -13.42
N TRP A 114 5.99 1.10 -14.10
CA TRP A 114 4.76 1.59 -14.73
C TRP A 114 4.25 0.66 -15.83
N TYR A 115 5.15 0.16 -16.67
CA TYR A 115 4.80 -0.76 -17.74
C TYR A 115 4.07 -2.00 -17.23
N TYR A 116 4.57 -2.61 -16.14
CA TYR A 116 3.93 -3.79 -15.53
C TYR A 116 2.64 -3.42 -14.81
N CYS A 117 2.59 -2.30 -14.07
CA CYS A 117 1.36 -1.84 -13.44
C CYS A 117 0.24 -1.58 -14.47
N LYS A 118 0.54 -0.97 -15.61
CA LYS A 118 -0.44 -0.77 -16.69
C LYS A 118 -1.00 -2.09 -17.21
N ARG A 119 -0.17 -3.12 -17.33
CA ARG A 119 -0.62 -4.46 -17.75
C ARG A 119 -1.44 -5.15 -16.65
N LEU A 120 -1.11 -4.93 -15.38
CA LEU A 120 -1.87 -5.44 -14.23
C LEU A 120 -3.29 -4.87 -14.15
N THR A 121 -3.60 -3.74 -14.80
CA THR A 121 -4.97 -3.22 -14.87
C THR A 121 -5.94 -4.23 -15.50
N ALA A 122 -5.46 -5.20 -16.29
CA ALA A 122 -6.24 -6.32 -16.80
C ALA A 122 -6.80 -7.26 -15.71
N ILE A 123 -6.28 -7.20 -14.47
CA ILE A 123 -6.84 -7.92 -13.32
C ILE A 123 -8.27 -7.46 -13.01
N ILE A 124 -8.59 -6.17 -13.21
CA ILE A 124 -9.91 -5.62 -12.90
C ILE A 124 -11.01 -6.30 -13.76
N PRO A 125 -10.94 -6.30 -15.10
CA PRO A 125 -11.95 -7.00 -15.90
C PRO A 125 -11.95 -8.51 -15.66
N LEU A 126 -10.80 -9.13 -15.38
CA LEU A 126 -10.74 -10.55 -15.06
C LEU A 126 -11.47 -10.87 -13.75
N ALA A 127 -11.20 -10.11 -12.69
CA ALA A 127 -11.88 -10.23 -11.41
C ALA A 127 -13.39 -9.99 -11.57
N LEU A 128 -13.78 -9.01 -12.41
CA LEU A 128 -15.18 -8.76 -12.73
C LEU A 128 -15.84 -9.96 -13.40
N THR A 129 -15.21 -10.58 -14.40
CA THR A 129 -15.77 -11.78 -15.03
C THR A 129 -15.93 -12.92 -14.02
N ALA A 130 -14.93 -13.15 -13.17
CA ALA A 130 -15.00 -14.19 -12.14
C ALA A 130 -16.13 -13.98 -11.12
N ALA A 131 -16.50 -12.72 -10.83
CA ALA A 131 -17.59 -12.39 -9.91
C ALA A 131 -18.98 -12.82 -10.42
N PHE A 132 -19.14 -13.01 -11.74
CA PHE A 132 -20.38 -13.53 -12.32
C PHE A 132 -20.49 -15.05 -12.28
N PHE A 133 -19.37 -15.77 -12.17
CA PHE A 133 -19.34 -17.24 -12.19
C PHE A 133 -19.37 -17.86 -10.80
N LEU A 134 -19.03 -17.11 -9.75
CA LEU A 134 -18.87 -17.62 -8.40
C LEU A 134 -19.91 -17.03 -7.42
N PRO A 135 -20.41 -17.81 -6.45
CA PRO A 135 -21.22 -17.26 -5.35
C PRO A 135 -20.44 -16.24 -4.53
N GLY A 136 -21.11 -15.19 -4.05
CA GLY A 136 -20.48 -14.03 -3.40
C GLY A 136 -19.47 -14.38 -2.31
N THR A 137 -19.82 -15.26 -1.35
CA THR A 137 -18.91 -15.66 -0.27
C THR A 137 -17.69 -16.43 -0.78
N ILE A 138 -17.87 -17.33 -1.74
CA ILE A 138 -16.77 -18.12 -2.32
C ILE A 138 -15.83 -17.20 -3.10
N TYR A 139 -16.39 -16.25 -3.84
CA TYR A 139 -15.64 -15.25 -4.57
C TYR A 139 -14.78 -14.37 -3.65
N ILE A 140 -15.37 -13.86 -2.56
CA ILE A 140 -14.64 -13.06 -1.55
C ILE A 140 -13.47 -13.87 -0.99
N CYS A 141 -13.72 -15.08 -0.48
CA CYS A 141 -12.70 -15.93 0.10
C CYS A 141 -11.59 -16.28 -0.89
N PHE A 142 -11.94 -16.49 -2.17
CA PHE A 142 -10.98 -16.75 -3.23
C PHE A 142 -10.08 -15.54 -3.49
N CYS A 143 -10.65 -14.35 -3.66
CA CYS A 143 -9.90 -13.13 -3.88
C CYS A 143 -8.99 -12.79 -2.70
N ASP A 144 -9.47 -12.92 -1.47
CA ASP A 144 -8.65 -12.69 -0.27
C ASP A 144 -7.50 -13.68 -0.18
N SER A 145 -7.75 -14.98 -0.45
CA SER A 145 -6.70 -16.00 -0.46
C SER A 145 -5.60 -15.68 -1.47
N VAL A 146 -5.98 -15.26 -2.68
CA VAL A 146 -5.02 -14.83 -3.72
C VAL A 146 -4.25 -13.59 -3.27
N ALA A 147 -4.94 -12.59 -2.71
CA ALA A 147 -4.31 -11.38 -2.21
C ALA A 147 -3.29 -11.69 -1.09
N ILE A 148 -3.67 -12.53 -0.12
CA ILE A 148 -2.81 -13.00 0.98
C ILE A 148 -1.55 -13.68 0.43
N LEU A 149 -1.70 -14.58 -0.55
CA LEU A 149 -0.56 -15.26 -1.16
C LEU A 149 0.41 -14.26 -1.81
N ILE A 150 -0.11 -13.28 -2.54
CA ILE A 150 0.71 -12.24 -3.20
C ILE A 150 1.42 -11.38 -2.16
N THR A 151 0.72 -10.88 -1.14
CA THR A 151 1.31 -9.98 -0.14
C THR A 151 2.28 -10.70 0.80
N LEU A 152 1.98 -11.96 1.17
CA LEU A 152 2.87 -12.80 1.95
C LEU A 152 4.16 -13.13 1.17
N TYR A 153 4.03 -13.50 -0.11
CA TYR A 153 5.20 -13.67 -0.98
C TYR A 153 6.02 -12.38 -1.07
N THR A 154 5.36 -11.24 -1.27
CA THR A 154 6.01 -9.92 -1.38
C THR A 154 6.82 -9.60 -0.12
N SER A 155 6.24 -9.79 1.05
CA SER A 155 6.90 -9.53 2.33
C SER A 155 8.09 -10.47 2.58
N GLY A 156 7.92 -11.78 2.41
CA GLY A 156 8.98 -12.75 2.61
C GLY A 156 10.16 -12.54 1.64
N TRP A 157 9.84 -12.30 0.37
CA TRP A 157 10.84 -12.04 -0.66
C TRP A 157 11.61 -10.73 -0.41
N SER A 158 10.91 -9.64 -0.06
CA SER A 158 11.56 -8.36 0.21
C SER A 158 12.46 -8.41 1.45
N ILE A 159 12.03 -9.08 2.54
CA ILE A 159 12.88 -9.31 3.73
C ILE A 159 14.15 -10.07 3.35
N TYR A 160 14.01 -11.17 2.61
CA TYR A 160 15.15 -11.97 2.15
C TYR A 160 16.11 -11.13 1.32
N LYS A 161 15.59 -10.37 0.35
CA LYS A 161 16.41 -9.56 -0.55
C LYS A 161 17.12 -8.41 0.18
N ILE A 162 16.45 -7.71 1.10
CA ILE A 162 17.06 -6.65 1.92
C ILE A 162 18.22 -7.20 2.75
N ARG A 163 18.04 -8.37 3.40
CA ARG A 163 19.10 -9.03 4.17
C ARG A 163 20.26 -9.51 3.29
N SER A 164 19.96 -10.16 2.17
CA SER A 164 20.96 -10.70 1.26
C SER A 164 21.77 -9.60 0.55
N SER A 165 21.15 -8.46 0.23
CA SER A 165 21.79 -7.34 -0.46
C SER A 165 22.31 -6.25 0.49
N GLN A 166 22.31 -6.49 1.81
CA GLN A 166 22.82 -5.58 2.85
C GLN A 166 22.30 -4.14 2.70
N LYS A 167 21.03 -3.99 2.30
CA LYS A 167 20.41 -2.66 2.14
C LYS A 167 20.16 -2.05 3.52
N SER A 168 20.12 -0.72 3.59
CA SER A 168 19.87 0.01 4.84
C SER A 168 18.59 -0.45 5.54
N ASN A 169 18.60 -0.41 6.88
CA ASN A 169 17.48 -0.85 7.69
C ASN A 169 16.17 -0.08 7.41
N VAL A 170 16.26 1.13 6.85
CA VAL A 170 15.08 1.93 6.48
C VAL A 170 14.22 1.23 5.40
N PHE A 171 14.81 0.33 4.60
CA PHE A 171 14.04 -0.45 3.63
C PHE A 171 13.12 -1.50 4.29
N PHE A 172 13.27 -1.82 5.58
CA PHE A 172 12.36 -2.75 6.27
C PHE A 172 10.97 -2.17 6.55
N ASN A 173 10.78 -0.85 6.42
CA ASN A 173 9.46 -0.22 6.54
C ASN A 173 8.49 -0.76 5.46
N PHE A 174 9.01 -1.07 4.28
CA PHE A 174 8.28 -1.63 3.16
C PHE A 174 7.70 -3.04 3.41
N PRO A 175 8.50 -4.05 3.78
CA PRO A 175 7.97 -5.35 4.18
C PRO A 175 7.05 -5.24 5.39
N PHE A 176 7.32 -4.34 6.34
CA PHE A 176 6.42 -4.11 7.48
C PHE A 176 5.01 -3.68 7.04
N ILE A 177 4.90 -2.71 6.13
CA ILE A 177 3.61 -2.30 5.54
C ILE A 177 2.92 -3.52 4.90
N THR A 178 3.64 -4.29 4.07
CA THR A 178 3.03 -5.45 3.39
C THR A 178 2.60 -6.55 4.34
N LEU A 179 3.32 -6.75 5.46
CA LEU A 179 2.90 -7.69 6.51
C LEU A 179 1.65 -7.20 7.22
N ALA A 180 1.56 -5.90 7.53
CA ALA A 180 0.35 -5.33 8.14
C ALA A 180 -0.87 -5.50 7.22
N ILE A 181 -0.73 -5.24 5.92
CA ILE A 181 -1.77 -5.52 4.91
C ILE A 181 -2.10 -7.02 4.85
N THR A 182 -1.12 -7.90 4.95
CA THR A 182 -1.36 -9.35 4.97
C THR A 182 -2.19 -9.76 6.19
N SER A 183 -1.86 -9.25 7.37
CA SER A 183 -2.65 -9.47 8.59
C SER A 183 -4.08 -8.93 8.46
N SER A 184 -4.26 -7.77 7.82
CA SER A 184 -5.58 -7.23 7.47
C SER A 184 -6.37 -8.20 6.59
N LEU A 185 -5.79 -8.70 5.50
CA LEU A 185 -6.47 -9.65 4.62
C LEU A 185 -6.82 -10.98 5.31
N ILE A 186 -5.97 -11.47 6.23
CA ILE A 186 -6.28 -12.65 7.04
C ILE A 186 -7.47 -12.38 7.97
N LEU A 187 -7.52 -11.20 8.59
CA LEU A 187 -8.67 -10.78 9.40
C LEU A 187 -9.94 -10.62 8.54
N ASP A 188 -9.81 -10.16 7.29
CA ASP A 188 -10.94 -10.05 6.37
C ASP A 188 -11.50 -11.43 6.02
N LEU A 189 -10.62 -12.34 5.60
CA LEU A 189 -10.98 -13.72 5.25
C LEU A 189 -11.63 -14.43 6.45
N THR A 190 -11.01 -14.33 7.62
CA THR A 190 -11.53 -14.95 8.85
C THR A 190 -12.86 -14.32 9.26
N GLY A 191 -12.98 -12.99 9.17
CA GLY A 191 -14.20 -12.25 9.43
C GLY A 191 -15.33 -12.63 8.49
N THR A 192 -15.05 -12.89 7.22
CA THR A 192 -16.01 -13.36 6.22
C THR A 192 -16.49 -14.78 6.53
N VAL A 193 -15.57 -15.69 6.86
CA VAL A 193 -15.89 -17.09 7.18
C VAL A 193 -16.73 -17.21 8.46
N ILE A 194 -16.38 -16.45 9.50
CA ILE A 194 -17.08 -16.47 10.80
C ILE A 194 -18.28 -15.50 10.81
N GLN A 195 -18.48 -14.72 9.75
CA GLN A 195 -19.46 -13.64 9.66
C GLN A 195 -19.32 -12.60 10.79
N SER A 196 -18.09 -12.39 11.27
CA SER A 196 -17.78 -11.47 12.37
C SER A 196 -17.58 -10.06 11.86
N THR A 197 -18.52 -9.17 12.17
CA THR A 197 -18.51 -7.79 11.68
C THR A 197 -17.39 -6.95 12.29
N LYS A 198 -17.04 -7.22 13.55
CA LYS A 198 -15.95 -6.55 14.25
C LYS A 198 -14.58 -6.86 13.61
N MET A 199 -14.36 -8.10 13.19
CA MET A 199 -13.09 -8.48 12.54
C MET A 199 -12.92 -7.82 11.17
N LEU A 200 -14.01 -7.71 10.40
CA LEU A 200 -14.02 -6.98 9.12
C LEU A 200 -13.71 -5.49 9.32
N MET A 201 -14.31 -4.86 10.33
CA MET A 201 -14.02 -3.46 10.67
C MET A 201 -12.54 -3.24 11.04
N PHE A 202 -11.96 -4.11 11.87
CA PHE A 202 -10.53 -4.04 12.20
C PHE A 202 -9.63 -4.29 10.99
N SER A 203 -10.04 -5.20 10.10
CA SER A 203 -9.33 -5.44 8.86
C SER A 203 -9.25 -4.19 8.01
N GLU A 204 -10.34 -3.45 7.82
CA GLU A 204 -10.41 -2.24 7.00
C GLU A 204 -9.63 -1.05 7.57
N LEU A 205 -9.52 -1.00 8.89
CA LEU A 205 -8.81 0.06 9.59
C LEU A 205 -7.29 0.00 9.34
N ILE A 206 -6.73 -1.21 9.28
CA ILE A 206 -5.28 -1.42 9.15
C ILE A 206 -4.73 -0.80 7.85
N PRO A 207 -5.28 -1.06 6.64
CA PRO A 207 -4.85 -0.40 5.42
C PRO A 207 -5.01 1.12 5.48
N GLY A 208 -6.07 1.64 6.10
CA GLY A 208 -6.26 3.07 6.30
C GLY A 208 -5.11 3.72 7.09
N PHE A 209 -4.70 3.10 8.19
CA PHE A 209 -3.52 3.54 8.94
C PHE A 209 -2.22 3.34 8.16
N MET A 210 -2.09 2.26 7.39
CA MET A 210 -0.89 2.02 6.59
C MET A 210 -0.72 3.04 5.47
N ILE A 211 -1.80 3.57 4.90
CA ILE A 211 -1.72 4.71 3.96
C ILE A 211 -1.12 5.93 4.68
N ALA A 212 -1.68 6.32 5.84
CA ALA A 212 -1.16 7.44 6.62
C ALA A 212 0.32 7.24 6.99
N TYR A 213 0.68 6.04 7.45
CA TYR A 213 2.06 5.68 7.75
C TYR A 213 2.99 5.76 6.53
N THR A 214 2.54 5.31 5.36
CA THR A 214 3.32 5.41 4.12
C THR A 214 3.55 6.88 3.73
N THR A 215 2.54 7.75 3.90
CA THR A 215 2.70 9.19 3.65
C THR A 215 3.72 9.84 4.60
N LEU A 216 3.78 9.38 5.86
CA LEU A 216 4.79 9.83 6.82
C LEU A 216 6.19 9.38 6.42
N ILE A 217 6.37 8.10 6.08
CA ILE A 217 7.67 7.58 5.64
C ILE A 217 8.16 8.33 4.42
N GLU A 218 7.29 8.62 3.46
CA GLU A 218 7.67 9.38 2.27
C GLU A 218 8.22 10.77 2.62
N ARG A 219 7.64 11.42 3.63
CA ARG A 219 8.10 12.74 4.10
C ARG A 219 9.41 12.68 4.88
N PHE A 220 9.60 11.67 5.73
CA PHE A 220 10.82 11.53 6.54
C PHE A 220 11.98 10.91 5.76
N PHE A 221 11.70 10.02 4.81
CA PHE A 221 12.68 9.27 4.03
C PHE A 221 12.36 9.33 2.54
N PRO A 222 12.41 10.52 1.91
CA PRO A 222 12.10 10.69 0.49
C PRO A 222 13.03 9.85 -0.42
N ILE A 223 14.24 9.52 0.06
CA ILE A 223 15.23 8.69 -0.66
C ILE A 223 14.70 7.30 -1.02
N LEU A 224 13.73 6.76 -0.26
CA LEU A 224 13.10 5.47 -0.53
C LEU A 224 12.17 5.49 -1.75
N PHE A 225 11.60 6.65 -2.05
CA PHE A 225 10.60 6.83 -3.11
C PHE A 225 11.16 7.58 -4.33
N SER A 226 12.44 7.96 -4.27
CA SER A 226 13.09 8.83 -5.25
C SER A 226 14.30 8.17 -5.87
N LYS A 227 14.20 6.88 -6.22
CA LYS A 227 15.21 6.24 -7.09
C LYS A 227 15.53 7.06 -8.36
N ALA A 228 14.63 7.98 -8.76
CA ALA A 228 14.82 9.02 -9.78
C ALA A 228 15.73 10.22 -9.39
N TYR A 229 15.84 10.59 -8.11
CA TYR A 229 16.77 11.64 -7.64
C TYR A 229 18.16 11.10 -7.26
N GLY A 230 18.26 9.80 -6.96
CA GLY A 230 19.52 9.16 -6.57
C GLY A 230 20.57 9.12 -7.69
N GLU A 231 20.15 9.08 -8.96
CA GLU A 231 21.05 9.15 -10.11
C GLU A 231 21.55 10.59 -10.34
N SER A 232 20.70 11.60 -10.11
CA SER A 232 21.11 13.00 -10.20
C SER A 232 22.14 13.38 -9.13
N ASN A 233 22.02 12.85 -7.90
CA ASN A 233 23.00 13.14 -6.85
C ASN A 233 24.29 12.32 -6.98
N LYS A 234 24.22 11.12 -7.57
CA LYS A 234 25.45 10.36 -7.89
C LYS A 234 26.23 11.03 -9.01
N VAL A 235 25.54 11.50 -10.06
CA VAL A 235 26.18 12.26 -11.14
C VAL A 235 26.70 13.61 -10.64
N LEU A 236 25.98 14.31 -9.76
CA LEU A 236 26.46 15.58 -9.20
C LEU A 236 27.69 15.40 -8.30
N MET A 237 27.73 14.34 -7.48
CA MET A 237 28.90 14.03 -6.64
C MET A 237 30.09 13.49 -7.45
N ASP A 238 29.85 12.67 -8.48
CA ASP A 238 30.93 12.19 -9.36
C ASP A 238 31.49 13.34 -10.21
N GLN A 239 30.65 14.32 -10.60
CA GLN A 239 31.05 15.49 -11.39
C GLN A 239 31.80 16.55 -10.55
N GLU A 240 31.39 16.79 -9.30
CA GLU A 240 32.18 17.62 -8.38
C GLU A 240 33.55 16.98 -8.09
N LEU A 241 33.63 15.65 -7.92
CA LEU A 241 34.90 14.97 -7.61
C LEU A 241 35.88 14.99 -8.81
N THR A 242 35.39 14.97 -10.05
CA THR A 242 36.24 15.13 -11.25
C THR A 242 36.71 16.57 -11.47
N ASP A 243 35.88 17.59 -11.22
CA ASP A 243 36.28 19.00 -11.37
C ASP A 243 37.37 19.40 -10.37
N PHE A 244 37.36 18.84 -9.15
CA PHE A 244 38.43 19.08 -8.17
C PHE A 244 39.76 18.38 -8.51
N SER A 245 39.76 17.38 -9.40
CA SER A 245 40.99 16.64 -9.74
C SER A 245 41.75 17.20 -10.94
N ASP A 246 41.10 17.98 -11.80
CA ASP A 246 41.74 18.53 -13.01
C ASP A 246 42.31 19.96 -12.81
N ASP A 247 41.78 20.74 -11.85
CA ASP A 247 42.29 22.10 -11.58
C ASP A 247 43.55 22.12 -10.68
N ASP A 248 43.82 21.08 -9.89
CA ASP A 248 45.00 21.00 -9.01
C ASP A 248 46.30 20.52 -9.72
N LEU A 249 46.26 20.28 -11.03
CA LEU A 249 47.40 19.81 -11.85
C LEU A 249 47.97 20.86 -12.81
N LEU A 250 47.47 22.11 -12.81
CA LEU A 250 47.93 23.18 -13.71
C LEU A 250 48.54 24.41 -13.03
N GLU A 251 48.74 24.41 -11.71
CA GLU A 251 49.47 25.48 -10.99
C GLU A 251 50.89 25.06 -10.51
N SER A 252 51.56 24.16 -11.23
CA SER A 252 52.98 23.86 -10.96
C SER A 252 53.81 23.62 -12.21
N GLU A 253 53.96 24.64 -13.06
CA GLU A 253 55.15 24.86 -13.91
C GLU A 253 55.47 26.36 -14.04
#